data_AF-A0A954TI79-F1
#
_entry.id   AF-A0A954TI79-F1
#
_cell.length_a   1.000
_cell.length_b   1.000
_cell.length_c   1.000
_cell.angle_alpha   90.00
_cell.angle_beta   90.00
_cell.angle_gamma   90.00
#
_symmetry.space_group_name_H-M   'P 1'
#
loop_
_entity.id
_entity.type
_entity.pdbx_description
1 polymer ?
#
loop_
_entity_poly.entity_id
_entity_poly.type
_entity_poly.pdbx_seq_one_letter_code
_entity_poly.pdbx_strand_id
1 'polypeptide(L)' 'MERFKALAIETWWLWLVFLVFGSVLSALLSSVFLLTFPICIFTFFWFAYVRYDDEGNFKGS' A
#
# COMPACT_ATOMS: atom_id res chain seq x y z
N MET A 1 13.02 6.85 8.99
CA MET A 1 11.85 6.16 8.39
C MET A 1 11.81 6.40 6.89
N GLU A 2 12.97 6.37 6.21
CA GLU A 2 13.05 6.77 4.80
C GLU A 2 12.47 5.69 3.87
N ARG A 3 12.59 4.40 4.23
CA ARG A 3 12.02 3.26 3.48
C ARG A 3 10.52 3.38 3.16
N PHE A 4 9.72 3.76 4.14
CA PHE A 4 8.26 3.88 3.99
C PHE A 4 7.90 5.11 3.17
N LYS A 5 8.67 6.19 3.35
CA LYS A 5 8.50 7.43 2.61
C LYS A 5 8.86 7.24 1.13
N ALA A 6 9.97 6.57 0.83
CA ALA A 6 10.38 6.24 -0.54
C ALA A 6 9.32 5.42 -1.25
N LEU A 7 8.86 4.31 -0.64
CA LEU A 7 7.77 3.51 -1.19
C LEU A 7 6.50 4.34 -1.38
N ALA A 8 6.09 5.12 -0.38
CA ALA A 8 4.87 5.92 -0.44
C ALA A 8 4.92 6.94 -1.59
N ILE A 9 6.03 7.63 -1.80
CA ILE A 9 6.17 8.62 -2.89
C ILE A 9 6.09 7.95 -4.26
N GLU A 10 6.61 6.74 -4.42
CA GLU A 10 6.56 6.03 -5.71
C GLU A 10 5.21 5.36 -5.97
N THR A 11 4.49 4.96 -4.91
CA THR A 11 3.28 4.13 -5.02
C THR A 11 2.01 4.77 -4.46
N TRP A 12 2.01 6.07 -4.11
CA TRP A 12 0.86 6.78 -3.53
C TRP A 12 -0.44 6.58 -4.32
N TRP A 13 -0.34 6.60 -5.66
CA TRP A 13 -1.48 6.42 -6.56
C TRP A 13 -2.10 5.03 -6.44
N LEU A 14 -1.29 3.99 -6.20
CA LEU A 14 -1.74 2.61 -6.06
C LEU A 14 -2.60 2.46 -4.79
N TRP A 15 -2.15 3.06 -3.69
CA TRP A 15 -2.91 3.05 -2.43
C TRP A 15 -4.22 3.83 -2.56
N LEU A 16 -4.20 4.94 -3.30
CA LEU A 16 -5.41 5.70 -3.59
C LEU A 16 -6.41 4.85 -4.40
N VAL A 17 -5.95 4.14 -5.43
CA VAL A 17 -6.79 3.21 -6.21
C VAL A 17 -7.41 2.15 -5.31
N PHE A 18 -6.63 1.48 -4.46
CA PHE A 18 -7.19 0.48 -3.53
C PHE A 18 -8.18 1.08 -2.53
N LEU A 19 -7.91 2.28 -2.03
CA LEU A 19 -8.83 2.97 -1.13
C LEU A 19 -10.17 3.28 -1.80
N VAL A 20 -10.13 3.85 -3.01
CA VAL A 20 -11.32 4.23 -3.78
C VAL A 20 -12.08 3.00 -4.23
N PHE A 21 -11.43 2.03 -4.86
CA PHE A 21 -12.10 0.81 -5.32
C PHE A 21 -12.64 -0.02 -4.16
N GLY A 22 -11.89 -0.18 -3.08
CA GLY A 22 -12.37 -0.88 -1.89
C GLY A 22 -13.63 -0.25 -1.33
N SER A 23 -13.69 1.09 -1.28
CA SER A 23 -14.88 1.83 -0.84
C SER A 23 -16.06 1.67 -1.80
N VAL A 24 -15.83 1.79 -3.11
CA VAL A 24 -16.88 1.64 -4.14
C VAL A 24 -17.46 0.23 -4.14
N LEU A 25 -16.61 -0.80 -4.12
CA LEU A 25 -17.05 -2.20 -4.07
C LEU A 25 -17.75 -2.51 -2.74
N SER A 26 -17.30 -1.92 -1.64
CA SER A 26 -17.99 -2.05 -0.36
C SER A 26 -19.40 -1.45 -0.38
N ALA A 27 -19.59 -0.33 -1.08
CA ALA A 27 -20.89 0.33 -1.17
C ALA A 27 -21.85 -0.38 -2.13
N LEU A 28 -21.34 -0.94 -3.23
CA LEU A 28 -22.16 -1.54 -4.29
C LEU A 28 -22.40 -3.04 -4.15
N LEU A 29 -21.48 -3.78 -3.53
CA LEU A 29 -21.53 -5.26 -3.50
C LEU A 29 -21.64 -5.81 -2.08
N SER A 30 -20.67 -5.53 -1.20
CA SER A 30 -20.63 -6.08 0.15
C SER A 30 -19.57 -5.43 1.03
N SER A 31 -19.87 -5.25 2.32
CA SER A 31 -18.92 -4.73 3.32
C SER A 31 -17.66 -5.58 3.49
N VAL A 32 -17.64 -6.83 2.96
CA VAL A 32 -16.42 -7.67 2.97
C VAL A 32 -15.25 -7.00 2.24
N PHE A 33 -15.51 -6.13 1.25
CA PHE A 33 -14.46 -5.43 0.52
C PHE A 33 -13.70 -4.40 1.37
N LEU A 34 -14.20 -4.03 2.56
CA LEU A 34 -13.46 -3.21 3.52
C LEU A 34 -12.19 -3.92 4.05
N LEU A 35 -12.13 -5.25 3.95
CA LEU A 35 -10.91 -6.02 4.27
C LEU A 35 -9.72 -5.64 3.38
N THR A 36 -9.96 -4.99 2.24
CA THR A 36 -8.90 -4.44 1.38
C THR A 36 -8.00 -3.48 2.16
N PHE A 37 -8.53 -2.69 3.10
CA PHE A 37 -7.75 -1.71 3.85
C PHE A 37 -6.66 -2.33 4.74
N PRO A 38 -6.97 -3.25 5.68
CA PRO A 38 -5.92 -3.89 6.49
C PRO A 38 -4.94 -4.69 5.64
N ILE A 39 -5.41 -5.32 4.55
CA ILE A 39 -4.54 -6.04 3.61
C ILE A 39 -3.56 -5.06 2.94
N CYS A 40 -4.03 -3.92 2.45
CA CYS A 40 -3.17 -2.89 1.86
C CYS A 40 -2.15 -2.35 2.85
N ILE A 41 -2.54 -2.11 4.10
CA ILE A 41 -1.62 -1.64 5.14
C ILE A 41 -0.51 -2.67 5.36
N PHE A 42 -0.86 -3.95 5.56
CA PHE A 42 0.12 -5.01 5.75
C PHE A 42 1.06 -5.14 4.54
N THR A 43 0.48 -5.10 3.34
CA THR A 43 1.20 -5.21 2.07
C THR A 43 2.16 -4.04 1.89
N PHE A 44 1.75 -2.82 2.22
CA PHE A 44 2.59 -1.62 2.19
C PHE A 44 3.86 -1.80 3.03
N PHE A 45 3.69 -2.23 4.29
CA PHE A 45 4.84 -2.43 5.18
C PHE A 45 5.75 -3.56 4.67
N TRP A 46 5.16 -4.69 4.25
CA TRP A 46 5.92 -5.80 3.69
C TRP A 46 6.77 -5.36 2.49
N PHE A 47 6.18 -4.67 1.52
CA PHE A 47 6.90 -4.17 0.35
C PHE A 47 7.99 -3.18 0.74
N ALA A 48 7.74 -2.28 1.70
CA ALA A 48 8.75 -1.31 2.12
C ALA A 48 9.98 -2.01 2.75
N TYR A 49 9.77 -3.06 3.53
CA TYR A 49 10.87 -3.84 4.14
C TYR A 49 11.66 -4.66 3.13
N VAL A 50 10.96 -5.29 2.18
CA VAL A 50 11.57 -6.14 1.15
C VAL A 50 12.34 -5.28 0.13
N ARG A 51 11.78 -4.13 -0.25
CA ARG A 51 12.21 -3.38 -1.43
C ARG A 51 13.23 -2.28 -1.14
N TYR A 52 13.24 -1.73 0.08
CA TYR A 52 14.14 -0.64 0.45
C TYR A 52 14.99 -0.98 1.68
N ASP A 53 16.17 -0.37 1.77
CA ASP A 53 17.02 -0.39 2.96
C ASP A 53 16.57 0.63 4.01
N ASP A 54 17.36 0.75 5.09
CA ASP A 54 17.03 1.64 6.20
C ASP A 54 17.13 3.13 5.81
N GLU A 55 17.93 3.44 4.79
CA GLU A 55 18.16 4.77 4.23
C GLU A 55 17.14 5.14 3.15
N GLY A 56 16.31 4.18 2.71
CA GLY A 56 15.29 4.40 1.68
C GLY A 56 15.81 4.19 0.26
N ASN A 57 16.99 3.62 0.08
CA ASN A 57 17.49 3.22 -1.23
C ASN A 57 16.84 1.90 -1.67
N PHE A 58 16.62 1.77 -2.98
CA PHE A 58 16.08 0.56 -3.57
C PHE A 58 17.10 -0.58 -3.50
N LYS A 59 16.68 -1.75 -2.98
CA LYS A 59 17.53 -2.95 -2.84
C LYS A 59 17.65 -3.79 -4.11
N GLY A 60 16.85 -3.49 -5.14
CA GLY A 60 16.96 -4.17 -6.43
C GLY A 60 18.04 -3.51 -7.29
N SER A 61 18.95 -4.33 -7.80
CA SER A 61 19.94 -3.91 -8.80
C SER A 61 19.31 -3.55 -10.13
#